data_AF-A0A6J0BMK6-F1
#
_entry.id   AF-A0A6J0BMK6-F1
#
_cell.length_a   1.000
_cell.length_b   1.000
_cell.length_c   1.000
_cell.angle_alpha   90.00
_cell.angle_beta   90.00
_cell.angle_gamma   90.00
#
_symmetry.space_group_name_H-M   'P 1'
#
loop_
_entity.id
_entity.type
_entity.pdbx_description
1 polymer ?
#
loop_
_entity_poly.entity_id
_entity_poly.type
_entity_poly.pdbx_seq_one_letter_code
_entity_poly.pdbx_strand_id
1 'polypeptide(L)'
;MPGGEASTFFNLLREVFVTMKLAAFLAVFFVFVNLSEQIPKLINCPPNYTMTESMKNGCGTMECVGPGEMRGVGCGTYRCADGKQIGYKQKDNSKVYPECCGGPICAD
;
A
#
# COMPACT_ATOMS: atom_id res chain seq x y z
N MET A 1 59.30 31.40 -0.74
CA MET A 1 58.72 30.14 -0.23
C MET A 1 57.20 30.24 -0.31
N PRO A 2 56.53 29.72 -1.35
CA PRO A 2 55.08 29.67 -1.45
C PRO A 2 54.62 28.22 -1.22
N GLY A 3 54.45 27.80 0.03
CA GLY A 3 54.10 26.41 0.37
C GLY A 3 52.94 26.26 1.36
N GLY A 4 52.47 27.34 1.97
CA GLY A 4 51.45 27.30 3.02
C GLY A 4 50.01 27.23 2.50
N GLU A 5 49.67 28.02 1.47
CA GLU A 5 48.27 28.22 1.05
C GLU A 5 47.66 27.01 0.34
N ALA A 6 48.46 26.25 -0.40
CA ALA A 6 47.99 25.02 -1.06
C ALA A 6 47.59 23.94 -0.03
N SER A 7 48.31 23.84 1.09
CA SER A 7 48.04 22.82 2.10
C SER A 7 46.70 23.02 2.81
N THR A 8 46.32 24.28 3.06
CA THR A 8 45.06 24.64 3.72
C THR A 8 43.85 24.37 2.83
N PHE A 9 43.95 24.67 1.54
CA PHE A 9 42.89 24.43 0.56
C PHE A 9 42.61 22.94 0.35
N PHE A 10 43.66 22.12 0.29
CA PHE A 10 43.53 20.65 0.20
C PHE A 10 42.86 20.04 1.43
N ASN A 11 43.18 20.53 2.62
CA ASN A 11 42.54 20.07 3.86
C ASN A 11 41.06 20.49 3.91
N LEU A 12 40.73 21.71 3.47
CA LEU A 12 39.33 22.17 3.39
C LEU A 12 38.49 21.33 2.42
N LEU A 13 39.03 21.04 1.24
CA LEU A 13 38.39 20.16 0.25
C LEU A 13 38.16 18.75 0.78
N ARG A 14 39.11 18.20 1.55
CA ARG A 14 39.00 16.89 2.19
C ARG A 14 37.88 16.86 3.22
N GLU A 15 37.78 17.87 4.07
CA GLU A 15 36.72 17.97 5.09
C GLU A 15 35.33 18.11 4.46
N VAL A 16 35.20 18.93 3.41
CA VAL A 16 33.94 19.05 2.65
C VAL A 16 33.54 17.71 2.02
N PHE A 17 34.50 16.97 1.45
CA PHE A 17 34.23 15.66 0.84
C PHE A 17 33.82 14.59 1.86
N VAL A 18 34.42 14.60 3.06
CA VAL A 18 34.07 13.70 4.17
C VAL A 18 32.68 14.04 4.72
N THR A 19 32.39 15.33 4.91
CA THR A 19 31.10 15.80 5.42
C THR A 19 29.96 15.48 4.45
N MET A 20 30.18 15.66 3.14
CA MET A 20 29.21 15.32 2.09
C MET A 20 28.93 13.81 2.02
N LYS A 21 29.97 12.97 2.17
CA LYS A 21 29.80 11.51 2.24
C LYS A 21 29.04 11.09 3.49
N LEU A 22 29.36 11.67 4.65
CA LEU A 22 28.66 11.40 5.91
C LEU A 22 27.17 11.78 5.83
N ALA A 23 26.87 12.94 5.25
CA ALA A 23 25.50 13.40 5.01
C ALA A 23 24.74 12.46 4.06
N ALA A 24 25.38 11.98 3.00
CA ALA A 24 24.78 11.01 2.09
C ALA A 24 24.47 9.66 2.79
N PHE A 25 25.40 9.15 3.59
CA PHE A 25 25.16 7.92 4.38
C PHE A 25 24.04 8.10 5.41
N LEU A 26 23.99 9.24 6.10
CA LEU A 26 22.90 9.56 7.01
C LEU A 26 21.56 9.64 6.28
N ALA A 27 21.49 10.30 5.12
CA ALA A 27 20.28 10.37 4.32
C ALA A 27 19.78 8.98 3.89
N VAL A 28 20.69 8.12 3.43
CA VAL A 28 20.36 6.74 3.06
C VAL A 28 19.87 5.94 4.28
N PHE A 29 20.56 6.06 5.42
CA PHE A 29 20.14 5.42 6.67
C PHE A 29 18.74 5.86 7.11
N PHE A 30 18.45 7.17 7.05
CA PHE A 30 17.12 7.70 7.35
C PHE A 30 16.04 7.13 6.41
N VAL A 31 16.33 6.97 5.11
CA VAL A 31 15.39 6.32 4.18
C VAL A 31 15.12 4.87 4.59
N PHE A 32 16.15 4.09 4.95
CA PHE A 32 15.98 2.70 5.39
C PHE A 32 15.20 2.57 6.71
N VAL A 33 15.42 3.47 7.67
CA VAL A 33 14.66 3.50 8.94
C VAL A 33 13.19 3.79 8.68
N ASN A 34 12.89 4.81 7.87
CA ASN A 34 11.50 5.15 7.49
C ASN A 34 10.82 4.03 6.69
N LEU A 35 11.57 3.28 5.88
CA LEU A 35 11.04 2.13 5.16
C LEU A 35 10.72 0.96 6.11
N SER A 36 11.59 0.73 7.11
CA SER A 36 11.41 -0.35 8.10
C SER A 36 10.17 -0.14 8.97
N GLU A 37 9.77 1.10 9.25
CA GLU A 37 8.52 1.41 9.98
C GLU A 37 7.24 1.17 9.16
N GLN A 38 7.32 1.09 7.82
CA GLN A 38 6.14 0.84 6.96
C GLN A 38 5.80 -0.65 6.80
N ILE A 39 6.80 -1.54 6.88
CA ILE A 39 6.64 -3.00 6.76
C ILE A 39 5.73 -3.64 7.84
N PRO A 40 5.76 -3.25 9.15
CA PRO A 40 5.00 -3.96 10.18
C PRO A 40 3.48 -3.86 10.01
N LYS A 41 2.97 -2.88 9.25
CA LYS A 41 1.52 -2.74 9.02
C LYS A 41 0.93 -3.78 8.06
N LEU A 42 1.76 -4.49 7.28
CA LEU A 42 1.32 -5.59 6.41
C LEU A 42 1.62 -6.97 7.00
N ILE A 43 2.65 -7.10 7.84
CA ILE A 43 3.05 -8.40 8.42
C ILE A 43 2.31 -8.69 9.74
N ASN A 44 2.01 -7.67 10.53
CA ASN A 44 1.28 -7.79 11.79
C ASN A 44 -0.07 -7.08 11.68
N CYS A 45 -0.95 -7.59 10.81
CA CYS A 45 -2.34 -7.17 10.84
C CYS A 45 -2.96 -7.57 12.19
N PRO A 46 -3.51 -6.62 12.96
CA PRO A 46 -4.18 -6.96 14.21
C PRO A 46 -5.45 -7.79 13.92
N PRO A 47 -5.84 -8.73 14.81
CA PRO A 47 -6.95 -9.67 14.58
C PRO A 47 -8.34 -9.00 14.46
N ASN A 48 -8.42 -7.68 14.70
CA ASN A 48 -9.64 -6.87 14.58
C ASN A 48 -9.49 -5.75 13.53
N TYR A 49 -8.65 -5.94 12.51
CA TYR A 49 -8.57 -4.98 11.41
C TYR A 49 -9.70 -5.21 10.40
N THR A 50 -10.83 -4.55 10.63
CA THR A 50 -11.92 -4.44 9.66
C THR A 50 -11.65 -3.23 8.76
N MET A 51 -11.13 -3.49 7.56
CA MET A 51 -11.12 -2.45 6.52
C MET A 51 -12.51 -2.32 5.92
N THR A 52 -13.18 -1.18 6.08
CA THR A 52 -14.30 -0.83 5.20
C THR A 52 -14.54 0.67 5.05
N GLU A 53 -14.77 1.05 3.78
CA GLU A 53 -15.85 1.95 3.37
C GLU A 53 -16.31 1.50 1.96
N SER A 54 -17.01 0.36 1.90
CA SER A 54 -17.17 -0.60 0.76
C SER A 54 -15.91 -1.34 0.30
N MET A 55 -14.75 -0.71 0.50
CA MET A 55 -13.47 -1.18 1.09
C MET A 55 -12.38 -0.12 0.79
N LYS A 56 -12.59 0.63 -0.30
CA LYS A 56 -12.35 2.08 -0.46
C LYS A 56 -13.00 2.62 -1.77
N ASN A 57 -14.00 1.89 -2.33
CA ASN A 57 -14.76 2.06 -3.60
C ASN A 57 -14.83 0.77 -4.48
N GLY A 58 -14.30 -0.34 -4.00
CA GLY A 58 -14.40 -1.66 -4.63
C GLY A 58 -15.04 -2.67 -3.68
N CYS A 59 -16.35 -2.90 -3.85
CA CYS A 59 -17.18 -3.82 -3.06
C CYS A 59 -16.52 -5.17 -2.74
N GLY A 60 -16.15 -5.38 -1.48
CA GLY A 60 -15.57 -6.63 -0.96
C GLY A 60 -15.37 -6.59 0.56
N THR A 61 -14.82 -7.66 1.12
CA THR A 61 -14.38 -7.73 2.53
C THR A 61 -12.97 -8.31 2.61
N MET A 62 -12.19 -7.88 3.59
CA MET A 62 -10.92 -8.51 3.95
C MET A 62 -10.91 -8.78 5.44
N GLU A 63 -10.49 -9.98 5.80
CA GLU A 63 -10.34 -10.46 7.17
C GLU A 63 -8.91 -10.93 7.38
N CYS A 64 -8.34 -10.58 8.53
CA CYS A 64 -7.03 -11.07 8.93
C CYS A 64 -7.24 -12.31 9.78
N VAL A 65 -6.86 -13.47 9.25
CA VAL A 65 -7.18 -14.77 9.85
C VAL A 65 -6.06 -15.27 10.75
N GLY A 66 -4.86 -14.71 10.60
CA GLY A 66 -3.71 -15.03 11.41
C GLY A 66 -2.52 -14.10 11.15
N PRO A 67 -1.42 -14.27 11.89
CA PRO A 67 -0.20 -13.51 11.65
C PRO A 67 0.31 -13.79 10.22
N GLY A 68 0.31 -12.74 9.39
CA GLY A 68 0.68 -12.84 7.97
C GLY A 68 -0.36 -13.50 7.05
N GLU A 69 -1.54 -13.90 7.53
CA GLU A 69 -2.62 -14.49 6.71
C GLU A 69 -3.80 -13.52 6.58
N MET A 70 -4.14 -13.21 5.33
CA MET A 70 -5.31 -12.40 4.98
C MET A 70 -6.24 -13.20 4.07
N ARG A 71 -7.55 -13.07 4.29
CA ARG A 71 -8.60 -13.58 3.42
C ARG A 71 -9.40 -12.44 2.85
N GLY A 72 -9.66 -12.49 1.54
CA GLY A 72 -10.47 -11.51 0.84
C GLY A 72 -11.66 -12.17 0.17
N VAL A 73 -12.82 -11.53 0.23
CA VAL A 73 -14.03 -11.93 -0.49
C VAL A 73 -14.48 -10.77 -1.38
N GLY A 74 -14.74 -11.08 -2.65
CA GLY A 74 -15.20 -10.12 -3.67
C GLY A 74 -16.54 -10.48 -4.29
N CYS A 75 -17.05 -9.63 -5.18
CA CYS A 75 -18.26 -9.91 -5.96
C CYS A 75 -17.99 -11.02 -6.98
N GLY A 76 -18.79 -12.09 -6.93
CA GLY A 76 -18.76 -13.13 -7.95
C GLY A 76 -19.32 -12.63 -9.27
N THR A 77 -18.73 -13.08 -10.38
CA THR A 77 -19.32 -12.93 -11.72
C THR A 77 -20.21 -14.14 -11.99
N TYR A 78 -21.47 -13.88 -12.33
CA TYR A 78 -22.43 -14.93 -12.66
C TYR A 78 -23.28 -14.49 -13.85
N ARG A 79 -23.88 -15.47 -14.54
CA ARG A 79 -24.74 -15.27 -15.70
C ARG A 79 -26.04 -16.05 -15.49
N CYS A 80 -27.15 -15.48 -15.96
CA CYS A 80 -28.40 -16.20 -16.04
C CYS A 80 -28.33 -17.25 -17.16
N ALA A 81 -29.21 -18.26 -17.09
CA ALA A 81 -29.45 -19.14 -18.22
C ALA A 81 -29.94 -18.36 -19.45
N ASP A 82 -29.79 -18.95 -20.64
CA ASP A 82 -30.13 -18.28 -21.90
C ASP A 82 -31.60 -17.83 -21.91
N GLY A 83 -31.82 -16.56 -22.27
CA GLY A 83 -33.15 -15.94 -22.29
C GLY A 83 -33.75 -15.62 -20.90
N LYS A 84 -33.06 -15.92 -19.80
CA LYS A 84 -33.55 -15.67 -18.42
C LYS A 84 -33.07 -14.36 -17.82
N GLN A 85 -32.19 -13.60 -18.48
CA GLN A 85 -31.77 -12.30 -17.96
C GLN A 85 -32.88 -11.26 -18.17
N ILE A 86 -33.47 -10.79 -17.08
CA ILE A 86 -34.55 -9.80 -17.07
C ILE A 86 -34.08 -8.40 -16.68
N GLY A 87 -32.85 -8.26 -16.22
CA GLY A 87 -32.29 -6.97 -15.86
C GLY A 87 -30.84 -7.04 -15.40
N TYR A 88 -30.35 -5.90 -14.91
CA TYR A 88 -29.02 -5.78 -14.33
C TYR A 88 -29.06 -4.87 -13.12
N LYS A 89 -28.65 -5.39 -11.96
CA LYS A 89 -28.43 -4.61 -10.75
C LYS A 89 -27.11 -3.85 -10.90
N GLN A 90 -27.18 -2.52 -10.88
CA GLN A 90 -25.97 -1.70 -10.89
C GLN A 90 -25.22 -1.81 -9.57
N LYS A 91 -23.89 -1.70 -9.66
CA LYS A 91 -23.01 -1.69 -8.49
C LYS A 91 -23.29 -0.43 -7.67
N ASP A 92 -23.47 -0.60 -6.36
CA ASP A 92 -23.74 0.51 -5.44
C ASP A 92 -22.69 0.54 -4.32
N ASN A 93 -21.65 1.34 -4.52
CA ASN A 93 -20.55 1.46 -3.57
C ASN A 93 -20.94 2.18 -2.26
N SER A 94 -22.15 2.73 -2.16
CA SER A 94 -22.64 3.29 -0.89
C SER A 94 -23.07 2.21 0.11
N LYS A 95 -23.28 0.98 -0.37
CA LYS A 95 -23.69 -0.17 0.44
C LYS A 95 -22.52 -1.06 0.83
N VAL A 96 -22.73 -1.89 1.84
CA VAL A 96 -21.76 -2.88 2.29
C VAL A 96 -21.83 -4.15 1.44
N TYR A 97 -20.75 -4.95 1.42
CA TYR A 97 -20.77 -6.27 0.77
C TYR A 97 -21.77 -7.19 1.51
N PRO A 98 -22.55 -8.04 0.81
CA PRO A 98 -22.61 -8.24 -0.64
C PRO A 98 -23.57 -7.30 -1.37
N GLU A 99 -24.28 -6.42 -0.67
CA GLU A 99 -25.31 -5.56 -1.25
C GLU A 99 -24.77 -4.56 -2.28
N CYS A 100 -23.51 -4.14 -2.15
CA CYS A 100 -22.86 -3.30 -3.15
C CYS A 100 -22.54 -4.00 -4.47
N CYS A 101 -22.66 -5.34 -4.55
CA CYS A 101 -22.38 -6.07 -5.78
C CYS A 101 -23.48 -5.84 -6.82
N GLY A 102 -23.03 -5.53 -8.04
CA GLY A 102 -23.86 -5.56 -9.23
C GLY A 102 -23.85 -6.94 -9.89
N GLY A 103 -24.85 -7.22 -10.72
CA GLY A 103 -24.99 -8.50 -11.39
C GLY A 103 -26.30 -8.62 -12.18
N PRO A 104 -26.44 -9.64 -13.04
CA PRO A 104 -27.67 -9.84 -13.78
C PRO A 104 -28.80 -10.27 -12.84
N ILE A 105 -30.01 -9.80 -13.15
CA ILE A 105 -31.25 -10.25 -12.50
C ILE A 105 -31.81 -11.36 -13.39
N CYS A 106 -31.95 -12.56 -12.83
CA CYS A 106 -32.46 -13.72 -13.53
C CYS A 106 -33.94 -13.92 -13.21
N ALA A 107 -34.75 -14.26 -14.21
CA ALA A 107 -36.05 -14.85 -13.98
C ALA A 107 -35.88 -16.26 -13.41
N ASP A 108 -36.77 -16.63 -12.49
CA ASP A 108 -36.89 -18.00 -11.98
C ASP A 108 -37.14 -19.01 -13.12
#